data_AF-A0A396NP40-F1
#
_entry.id   AF-A0A396NP40-F1
#
_cell.length_a   1.000
_cell.length_b   1.000
_cell.length_c   1.000
_cell.angle_alpha   90.00
_cell.angle_beta   90.00
_cell.angle_gamma   90.00
#
_symmetry.space_group_name_H-M   'P 1'
#
loop_
_entity.id
_entity.type
_entity.pdbx_description
1 polymer ?
#
loop_
_entity_poly.entity_id
_entity_poly.type
_entity_poly.pdbx_seq_one_letter_code
_entity_poly.pdbx_strand_id
1 'polypeptide(L)'
;MGKFEFRKHGILLDIEGVQVTVPATVEYAKRLEDAGEKMRAFGAQLKEEKDVEKGIDFMLDILDDLLGEDVVDAITAERDVDIYDCLDLVMYISQEVQTYHAERANSYKKPVPRSTQPSAPMAQAAVENRAARRARERAERRRK
;
A
#
# COMPACT_ATOMS: atom_id res chain seq x y z
N MET A 1 16.93 25.62 -13.49
CA MET A 1 16.59 24.22 -13.84
C MET A 1 15.48 23.78 -12.90
N GLY A 2 14.35 23.31 -13.39
CA GLY A 2 13.22 22.91 -12.52
C GLY A 2 13.51 21.60 -11.80
N LYS A 3 13.24 21.54 -10.49
CA LYS A 3 13.33 20.32 -9.68
C LYS A 3 12.07 19.48 -9.94
N PHE A 4 12.25 18.22 -10.31
CA PHE A 4 11.15 17.25 -10.40
C PHE A 4 11.14 16.40 -9.13
N GLU A 5 9.97 16.24 -8.53
CA GLU A 5 9.74 15.35 -7.38
C GLU A 5 8.61 14.36 -7.71
N PHE A 6 8.83 13.09 -7.37
CA PHE A 6 7.78 12.08 -7.48
C PHE A 6 6.67 12.41 -6.48
N ARG A 7 5.41 12.23 -6.91
CA ARG A 7 4.30 12.29 -5.97
C ARG A 7 4.46 11.17 -4.95
N LYS A 8 4.37 11.52 -3.66
CA LYS A 8 4.26 10.53 -2.60
C LYS A 8 2.95 9.76 -2.83
N HIS A 9 3.06 8.45 -3.01
CA HIS A 9 1.93 7.55 -3.16
C HIS A 9 1.87 6.69 -1.91
N GLY A 10 0.75 6.74 -1.20
CA GLY A 10 0.47 5.99 0.01
C GLY A 10 -1.01 6.08 0.33
N ILE A 11 -1.46 5.22 1.23
CA ILE A 11 -2.84 5.18 1.73
C ILE A 11 -2.80 5.87 3.07
N LEU A 12 -3.49 7.01 3.18
CA LEU A 12 -3.60 7.73 4.45
C LEU A 12 -4.68 7.04 5.27
N LEU A 13 -4.30 6.57 6.44
CA LEU A 13 -5.21 6.03 7.44
C LEU A 13 -5.33 7.06 8.55
N ASP A 14 -6.56 7.28 9.03
CA ASP A 14 -6.86 8.14 10.17
C ASP A 14 -7.55 7.27 11.22
N ILE A 15 -6.82 6.94 12.28
CA ILE A 15 -7.25 6.00 13.31
C ILE A 15 -7.25 6.76 14.64
N GLU A 16 -8.44 7.06 15.16
CA GLU A 16 -8.60 7.83 16.41
C GLU A 16 -7.81 9.17 16.41
N GLY A 17 -7.69 9.82 15.25
CA GLY A 17 -6.93 11.07 15.09
C GLY A 17 -5.43 10.88 14.90
N VAL A 18 -4.91 9.65 14.99
CA VAL A 18 -3.54 9.29 14.62
C VAL A 18 -3.49 9.04 13.11
N GLN A 19 -2.77 9.92 12.40
CA GLN A 19 -2.61 9.81 10.96
C GLN A 19 -1.33 9.06 10.59
N VAL A 20 -1.51 7.93 9.90
CA VAL A 20 -0.40 7.10 9.42
C VAL A 20 -0.55 6.87 7.91
N THR A 21 0.57 6.87 7.20
CA THR A 21 0.57 6.59 5.75
C THR A 21 1.20 5.24 5.48
N VAL A 22 0.38 4.30 5.01
CA VAL A 22 0.87 2.97 4.65
C VAL A 22 1.23 2.89 3.16
N PRO A 23 2.22 2.06 2.77
CA PRO A 23 2.64 1.95 1.38
C PRO A 23 1.55 1.31 0.49
N ALA A 24 1.30 1.91 -0.67
CA ALA A 24 0.43 1.32 -1.69
C ALA A 24 1.22 0.37 -2.63
N THR A 25 1.87 -0.65 -2.08
CA THR A 25 2.73 -1.59 -2.82
C THR A 25 2.26 -3.04 -2.75
N VAL A 26 2.75 -3.88 -3.66
CA VAL A 26 2.44 -5.32 -3.68
C VAL A 26 2.97 -6.01 -2.43
N GLU A 27 4.15 -5.58 -1.96
CA GLU A 27 4.76 -6.10 -0.73
C GLU A 27 3.94 -5.76 0.51
N TYR A 28 3.30 -4.59 0.54
CA TYR A 28 2.39 -4.23 1.63
C TYR A 28 1.10 -5.05 1.58
N ALA A 29 0.48 -5.18 0.39
CA ALA A 29 -0.70 -6.02 0.21
C ALA A 29 -0.45 -7.48 0.63
N LYS A 30 0.73 -8.02 0.31
CA LYS A 30 1.13 -9.36 0.73
C LYS A 30 1.32 -9.46 2.25
N ARG A 31 1.94 -8.46 2.88
CA ARG A 31 2.06 -8.42 4.35
C ARG A 31 0.70 -8.40 5.03
N LEU A 32 -0.27 -7.68 4.47
CA LEU A 32 -1.64 -7.66 4.96
C LEU A 32 -2.34 -9.01 4.79
N GLU A 33 -2.13 -9.70 3.67
CA GLU A 33 -2.61 -11.07 3.46
C GLU A 33 -2.00 -12.06 4.47
N ASP A 34 -0.67 -12.04 4.61
CA ASP A 34 0.07 -12.89 5.56
C ASP A 34 -0.38 -12.62 7.02
N ALA A 35 -0.64 -11.36 7.38
CA ALA A 35 -1.21 -10.96 8.67
C ALA A 35 -2.59 -11.58 8.91
N GLY A 36 -3.47 -11.52 7.91
CA GLY A 36 -4.80 -12.14 7.97
C GLY A 36 -4.74 -13.67 8.13
N GLU A 37 -3.80 -14.34 7.45
CA GLU A 37 -3.59 -15.78 7.61
C GLU A 37 -3.09 -16.14 9.02
N LYS A 38 -2.12 -15.39 9.54
CA LYS A 38 -1.59 -15.53 10.90
C LYS A 38 -2.71 -15.37 11.95
N MET A 39 -3.53 -14.33 11.82
CA MET A 39 -4.65 -14.07 12.73
C MET A 39 -5.70 -15.17 12.68
N ARG A 40 -6.06 -15.66 11.49
CA ARG A 40 -6.98 -16.80 11.34
C ARG A 40 -6.41 -18.07 11.97
N ALA A 41 -5.12 -18.35 11.76
CA ALA A 41 -4.46 -19.52 12.32
C ALA A 41 -4.40 -19.45 13.86
N PHE A 42 -4.15 -18.27 14.41
CA PHE A 42 -4.19 -18.02 15.85
C PHE A 42 -5.60 -18.18 16.42
N GLY A 43 -6.62 -17.60 15.75
CA GLY A 43 -8.01 -17.72 16.17
C GLY A 43 -8.52 -19.16 16.25
N ALA A 44 -7.99 -20.07 15.42
CA ALA A 44 -8.30 -21.50 15.49
C ALA A 44 -7.68 -22.22 16.72
N GLN A 45 -6.72 -21.59 17.38
CA GLN A 45 -6.01 -22.14 18.55
C GLN A 45 -6.57 -21.63 19.88
N LEU A 46 -7.38 -20.57 19.87
CA LEU A 46 -8.06 -20.02 21.05
C LEU A 46 -9.06 -21.04 21.61
N LYS A 47 -8.79 -21.57 22.81
CA LYS A 47 -9.67 -22.54 23.49
C LYS A 47 -10.08 -22.11 24.88
N GLU A 48 -9.23 -21.37 25.58
CA GLU A 48 -9.46 -20.90 26.94
C GLU A 48 -9.26 -19.38 27.06
N GLU A 49 -9.83 -18.78 28.10
CA GLU A 49 -9.77 -17.33 28.36
C GLU A 49 -8.32 -16.83 28.53
N LYS A 50 -7.43 -17.63 29.12
CA LYS A 50 -5.99 -17.33 29.24
C LYS A 50 -5.26 -17.25 27.89
N ASP A 51 -5.84 -17.82 26.83
CA ASP A 51 -5.28 -17.74 25.48
C ASP A 51 -5.65 -16.41 24.81
N VAL A 52 -6.65 -15.69 25.35
CA VAL A 52 -7.12 -14.39 24.83
C VAL A 52 -6.11 -13.28 25.10
N GLU A 53 -5.54 -13.18 26.30
CA GLU A 53 -4.49 -12.19 26.63
C GLU A 53 -3.29 -12.32 25.68
N LYS A 54 -2.81 -13.56 25.49
CA LYS A 54 -1.74 -13.85 24.51
C LYS A 54 -2.15 -13.54 23.07
N GLY A 55 -3.45 -13.59 22.79
CA GLY A 55 -4.00 -13.23 21.49
C GLY A 55 -3.96 -11.74 21.23
N ILE A 56 -4.25 -10.94 22.24
CA ILE A 56 -4.18 -9.47 22.15
C ILE A 56 -2.74 -9.07 21.83
N ASP A 57 -1.76 -9.53 22.63
CA ASP A 57 -0.33 -9.26 22.38
C ASP A 57 0.09 -9.65 20.95
N PHE A 58 -0.29 -10.86 20.51
CA PHE A 58 0.01 -11.35 19.17
C PHE A 58 -0.61 -10.49 18.05
N MET A 59 -1.83 -9.98 18.27
CA MET A 59 -2.48 -9.11 17.29
C MET A 59 -1.89 -7.70 17.27
N LEU A 60 -1.46 -7.18 18.41
CA LEU A 60 -0.74 -5.91 18.50
C LEU A 60 0.59 -5.98 17.74
N ASP A 61 1.37 -7.05 17.91
CA ASP A 61 2.61 -7.29 17.15
C ASP A 61 2.36 -7.24 15.62
N ILE A 62 1.25 -7.83 15.16
CA ILE A 62 0.87 -7.81 13.74
C ILE A 62 0.48 -6.40 13.30
N LEU A 63 -0.22 -5.65 14.14
CA LEU A 63 -0.61 -4.28 13.83
C LEU A 63 0.60 -3.34 13.76
N ASP A 64 1.60 -3.52 14.63
CA ASP A 64 2.88 -2.80 14.55
C ASP A 64 3.62 -3.11 13.25
N ASP A 65 3.65 -4.38 12.85
CA ASP A 65 4.23 -4.81 11.55
C ASP A 65 3.56 -4.13 10.34
N LEU A 66 2.25 -3.81 10.45
CA LEU A 66 1.46 -3.20 9.38
C LEU A 66 1.52 -1.67 9.40
N LEU A 67 1.37 -1.05 10.56
CA LEU A 67 1.25 0.40 10.69
C LEU A 67 2.61 1.09 10.89
N GLY A 68 3.59 0.35 11.41
CA GLY A 68 4.90 0.86 11.80
C GLY A 68 5.03 0.98 13.32
N GLU A 69 6.29 0.96 13.76
CA GLU A 69 6.70 1.09 15.15
C GLU A 69 6.08 2.36 15.80
N ASP A 70 5.67 2.23 17.06
CA ASP A 70 5.04 3.26 17.90
C ASP A 70 3.62 3.72 17.49
N VAL A 71 3.09 3.28 16.34
CA VAL A 71 1.76 3.74 15.88
C VAL A 71 0.65 3.10 16.69
N VAL A 72 0.74 1.80 16.98
CA VAL A 72 -0.27 1.10 17.76
C VAL A 72 -0.32 1.66 19.19
N ASP A 73 0.84 1.84 19.82
CA ASP A 73 0.96 2.48 21.14
C ASP A 73 0.31 3.87 21.17
N ALA A 74 0.49 4.67 20.11
CA ALA A 74 -0.13 6.00 20.02
C ALA A 74 -1.66 5.92 19.90
N ILE A 75 -2.20 4.93 19.18
CA ILE A 75 -3.64 4.72 19.01
C ILE A 75 -4.27 4.21 20.32
N THR A 76 -3.53 3.40 21.08
CA THR A 76 -4.07 2.68 22.24
C THR A 76 -3.75 3.34 23.58
N ALA A 77 -2.96 4.41 23.61
CA ALA A 77 -2.47 5.07 24.84
C ALA A 77 -3.54 5.41 25.89
N GLU A 78 -4.78 5.71 25.48
CA GLU A 78 -5.86 6.13 26.38
C GLU A 78 -6.86 4.99 26.72
N ARG A 79 -6.61 3.76 26.28
CA ARG A 79 -7.55 2.65 26.46
C ARG A 79 -6.89 1.33 26.82
N ASP A 80 -7.64 0.49 27.54
CA ASP A 80 -7.32 -0.93 27.63
C ASP A 80 -7.78 -1.60 26.33
N VAL A 81 -6.88 -2.33 25.68
CA VAL A 81 -7.11 -2.89 24.35
C VAL A 81 -7.68 -4.29 24.49
N ASP A 82 -8.84 -4.51 23.89
CA ASP A 82 -9.41 -5.85 23.81
C ASP A 82 -9.20 -6.49 22.43
N ILE A 83 -9.57 -7.76 22.33
CA ILE A 83 -9.46 -8.55 21.10
C ILE A 83 -10.27 -7.95 19.94
N TYR A 84 -11.41 -7.33 20.21
CA TYR A 84 -12.28 -6.76 19.19
C TYR A 84 -11.69 -5.47 18.63
N ASP A 85 -11.02 -4.67 19.46
CA ASP A 85 -10.29 -3.49 19.00
C ASP A 85 -9.23 -3.85 17.96
N CYS A 86 -8.46 -4.92 18.22
CA CYS A 86 -7.48 -5.42 17.26
C CYS A 86 -8.14 -5.88 15.95
N LEU A 87 -9.27 -6.59 16.03
CA LEU A 87 -9.99 -7.07 14.85
C LEU A 87 -10.58 -5.91 14.03
N ASP A 88 -11.12 -4.90 14.70
CA ASP A 88 -11.68 -3.70 14.07
C ASP A 88 -10.59 -2.91 13.34
N LEU A 89 -9.41 -2.76 13.93
CA LEU A 89 -8.25 -2.13 13.28
C LEU A 89 -7.85 -2.86 12.00
N VAL A 90 -7.74 -4.18 12.05
CA VAL A 90 -7.36 -4.99 10.87
C VAL A 90 -8.43 -4.90 9.78
N MET A 91 -9.70 -4.93 10.17
CA MET A 91 -10.82 -4.77 9.25
C MET A 91 -10.80 -3.40 8.57
N TYR A 92 -10.58 -2.33 9.35
CA TYR A 92 -10.47 -0.97 8.85
C TYR A 92 -9.30 -0.83 7.86
N ILE A 93 -8.09 -1.27 8.22
CA ILE A 93 -6.91 -1.24 7.33
C ILE A 93 -7.20 -1.98 6.02
N SER A 94 -7.83 -3.16 6.12
CA SER A 94 -8.19 -3.97 4.95
C SER A 94 -9.18 -3.25 4.03
N GLN A 95 -10.19 -2.60 4.61
CA GLN A 95 -11.20 -1.86 3.86
C GLN A 95 -10.61 -0.63 3.16
N GLU A 96 -9.75 0.13 3.83
CA GLU A 96 -9.08 1.29 3.23
C GLU A 96 -8.16 0.90 2.08
N VAL A 97 -7.42 -0.20 2.23
CA VAL A 97 -6.57 -0.76 1.17
C VAL A 97 -7.39 -1.20 -0.05
N GLN A 98 -8.49 -1.91 0.17
CA GLN A 98 -9.39 -2.33 -0.91
C GLN A 98 -10.03 -1.13 -1.61
N THR A 99 -10.48 -0.15 -0.85
CA THR A 99 -11.10 1.09 -1.36
C THR A 99 -10.10 1.85 -2.23
N TYR A 100 -8.89 2.07 -1.73
CA TYR A 100 -7.82 2.72 -2.48
C TYR A 100 -7.54 2.01 -3.82
N HIS A 101 -7.45 0.67 -3.82
CA HIS A 101 -7.22 -0.08 -5.04
C HIS A 101 -8.39 0.01 -6.02
N ALA A 102 -9.63 -0.03 -5.54
CA ALA A 102 -10.83 0.11 -6.36
C ALA A 102 -10.92 1.51 -6.99
N GLU A 103 -10.69 2.56 -6.21
CA GLU A 103 -10.66 3.95 -6.69
C GLU A 103 -9.57 4.17 -7.73
N ARG A 104 -8.37 3.64 -7.48
CA ARG A 104 -7.25 3.75 -8.40
C ARG A 104 -7.55 3.02 -9.71
N ALA A 105 -8.10 1.82 -9.66
CA ALA A 105 -8.54 1.08 -10.85
C ALA A 105 -9.61 1.85 -11.65
N ASN A 106 -10.53 2.55 -10.96
CA ASN A 106 -11.55 3.38 -11.59
C ASN A 106 -10.99 4.70 -12.17
N SER A 107 -9.95 5.27 -11.55
CA SER A 107 -9.29 6.48 -12.05
C SER A 107 -8.66 6.27 -13.44
N TYR A 108 -8.12 5.07 -13.71
CA TYR A 108 -7.59 4.71 -15.02
C TYR A 108 -8.66 4.47 -16.09
N LYS A 109 -9.92 4.23 -15.70
CA LYS A 109 -11.04 4.03 -16.63
C LYS A 109 -11.69 5.33 -17.08
N LYS A 110 -11.49 6.43 -16.35
CA LYS A 110 -12.00 7.75 -16.77
C LYS A 110 -11.20 8.22 -17.99
N PRO A 111 -11.84 8.56 -19.12
CA PRO A 111 -11.12 9.10 -20.26
C PRO A 111 -10.42 10.39 -19.82
N VAL A 112 -9.09 10.42 -19.98
CA VAL A 112 -8.31 11.63 -19.76
C VAL A 112 -8.88 12.70 -20.69
N PRO A 113 -9.30 13.88 -20.20
CA PRO A 113 -9.64 14.97 -21.09
C PRO A 113 -8.43 15.20 -21.97
N ARG A 114 -8.60 15.14 -23.30
CA ARG A 114 -7.54 15.50 -24.26
C ARG A 114 -7.18 16.95 -23.97
N SER A 115 -6.21 17.18 -23.08
CA SER A 115 -5.49 18.45 -23.02
C SER A 115 -4.94 18.66 -24.42
N THR A 116 -5.30 19.78 -25.04
CA THR A 116 -4.88 20.23 -26.36
C THR A 116 -3.45 19.77 -26.67
N GLN A 117 -3.34 18.69 -27.46
CA GLN A 117 -2.04 18.18 -27.87
C GLN A 117 -1.37 19.26 -28.73
N PRO A 118 -0.11 19.63 -28.45
CA PRO A 118 0.67 20.33 -29.45
C PRO A 118 0.79 19.45 -30.69
N SER A 119 0.68 20.10 -31.85
CA SER A 119 0.57 19.52 -33.18
C SER A 119 1.44 18.27 -33.40
N ALA A 120 0.89 17.30 -34.13
CA ALA A 120 1.45 15.98 -34.41
C ALA A 120 2.93 15.86 -34.90
N PRO A 121 3.61 16.86 -35.51
CA PRO A 121 4.95 16.63 -36.05
C PRO A 121 6.02 16.34 -34.98
N MET A 122 5.90 16.91 -33.77
CA MET A 122 6.93 16.74 -32.73
C MET A 122 6.90 15.38 -32.05
N ALA A 123 5.71 14.75 -31.98
CA ALA A 123 5.56 13.44 -31.35
C ALA A 123 6.19 12.31 -32.18
N GLN A 124 6.12 12.39 -33.50
CA GLN A 124 6.71 11.37 -34.39
C GLN A 124 8.24 11.42 -34.37
N ALA A 125 8.85 12.61 -34.44
CA ALA A 125 10.31 12.77 -34.40
C ALA A 125 10.93 12.24 -33.08
N ALA A 126 10.26 12.43 -31.94
CA ALA A 126 10.73 11.94 -30.64
C ALA A 126 10.65 10.40 -30.51
N VAL A 127 9.63 9.78 -31.13
CA VAL A 127 9.46 8.32 -31.14
C VAL A 127 10.49 7.65 -32.05
N GLU A 128 10.77 8.22 -33.22
CA GLU A 128 11.80 7.72 -34.14
C GLU A 128 13.20 7.74 -33.50
N ASN A 129 13.53 8.82 -32.77
CA ASN A 129 14.82 8.95 -32.10
C ASN A 129 15.02 7.90 -30.98
N ARG A 130 13.93 7.54 -30.28
CA ARG A 130 13.95 6.53 -29.21
C ARG A 130 14.06 5.10 -29.75
N ALA A 131 13.42 4.81 -30.87
CA ALA A 131 13.53 3.52 -31.56
C ALA A 131 14.96 3.31 -32.10
N ALA A 132 15.54 4.34 -32.72
CA ALA A 132 16.92 4.31 -33.22
C ALA A 132 17.95 4.07 -32.10
N ARG A 133 17.76 4.70 -30.93
CA ARG A 133 18.64 4.50 -29.78
C ARG A 133 18.59 3.06 -29.23
N ARG A 134 17.40 2.47 -29.12
CA ARG A 134 17.21 1.07 -28.69
C ARG A 134 17.79 0.06 -29.68
N ALA A 135 17.73 0.36 -30.97
CA ALA A 135 18.33 -0.49 -32.00
C ALA A 135 19.87 -0.51 -31.88
N ARG A 136 20.49 0.65 -31.59
CA ARG A 136 21.95 0.76 -31.36
C ARG A 136 22.39 0.02 -30.10
N GLU A 137 21.69 0.18 -28.98
CA GLU A 137 21.99 -0.55 -27.72
C GLU A 137 21.87 -2.08 -27.89
N ARG A 138 20.90 -2.56 -28.69
CA ARG A 138 20.76 -4.00 -28.99
C ARG A 138 21.88 -4.52 -29.88
N ALA A 139 22.36 -3.71 -30.83
CA ALA A 139 23.49 -4.08 -31.68
C ALA A 139 24.80 -4.14 -30.89
N GLU A 140 25.00 -3.23 -29.94
CA GLU A 140 26.16 -3.21 -29.03
C GLU A 140 26.19 -4.43 -28.11
N ARG A 141 25.04 -4.82 -27.55
CA ARG A 141 24.93 -6.02 -26.69
C ARG A 141 25.17 -7.34 -27.43
N ARG A 142 25.01 -7.37 -28.76
CA ARG A 142 25.28 -8.56 -29.60
C ARG A 142 26.74 -8.64 -30.07
N ARG A 143 27.55 -7.61 -29.82
CA ARG A 143 28.99 -7.56 -30.15
C ARG A 143 29.90 -7.85 -28.96
N LYS A 144 29.36 -7.97 -27.74
CA LYS A 144 30.01 -8.57 -26.58
C LYS A 144 29.70 -10.05 -26.53
#